data_AF-A0A535AXT8-F1
#
_entry.id   AF-A0A535AXT8-F1
#
_cell.length_a   1.000
_cell.length_b   1.000
_cell.length_c   1.000
_cell.angle_alpha   90.00
_cell.angle_beta   90.00
_cell.angle_gamma   90.00
#
_symmetry.space_group_name_H-M   'P 1'
#
loop_
_entity.id
_entity.type
_entity.pdbx_description
1 polymer ?
#
loop_
_entity_poly.entity_id
_entity_poly.type
_entity_poly.pdbx_seq_one_letter_code
_entity_poly.pdbx_strand_id
1 'polypeptide(L)'
;MGEHLKPAAIGFSSHSGWAAAVCLGSPGSASCVIERSRLLLTSWPLPREPYHDAKRSGPDQAEGIVSAAADEARVLAAEAITGLAASLRGRGYELVASGVVLGSGKPGTSLSKGLSTHAAMHGAEGWLFREALIDASHNCGLTAVGVPESALPARLAAALGKPEGDVSAFVQELGRVHGPPWGRDQKAATTAALVALHSAFSGTPA
;
A
#
# COMPACT_ATOMS: atom_id res chain seq x y z
N MET A 1 21.07 0.64 28.02
CA MET A 1 21.10 1.46 26.80
C MET A 1 20.06 0.86 25.88
N GLY A 2 18.88 1.48 25.75
CA GLY A 2 17.82 0.92 24.91
C GLY A 2 18.29 0.92 23.47
N GLU A 3 18.17 -0.21 22.76
CA GLU A 3 18.45 -0.23 21.33
C GLU A 3 17.51 0.76 20.64
N HIS A 4 18.07 1.78 19.99
CA HIS A 4 17.28 2.67 19.14
C HIS A 4 16.80 1.86 17.93
N LEU A 5 15.48 1.72 17.80
CA LEU A 5 14.88 1.05 16.65
C LEU A 5 15.19 1.83 15.38
N LYS A 6 15.54 1.11 14.31
CA LYS A 6 15.79 1.72 13.00
C LYS A 6 14.46 2.02 12.33
N PRO A 7 14.24 3.25 11.85
CA PRO A 7 12.99 3.59 11.18
C PRO A 7 12.82 2.78 9.90
N ALA A 8 11.57 2.42 9.63
CA ALA A 8 11.15 1.64 8.49
C ALA A 8 9.82 2.17 7.92
N ALA A 9 9.59 1.93 6.63
CA ALA A 9 8.32 2.19 5.98
C ALA A 9 7.86 0.96 5.19
N ILE A 10 6.55 0.86 4.99
CA ILE A 10 5.93 -0.18 4.17
C ILE A 10 5.28 0.45 2.94
N GLY A 11 5.40 -0.18 1.79
CA GLY A 11 4.76 0.27 0.57
C GLY A 11 3.82 -0.79 0.03
N PHE A 12 2.71 -0.35 -0.57
CA PHE A 12 1.66 -1.21 -1.08
C PHE A 12 1.35 -0.94 -2.56
N SER A 13 1.33 -2.00 -3.36
CA SER A 13 0.72 -2.03 -4.70
C SER A 13 -0.45 -3.01 -4.68
N SER A 14 -1.67 -2.48 -4.66
CA SER A 14 -2.90 -3.26 -4.47
C SER A 14 -3.57 -3.65 -5.78
N HIS A 15 -4.16 -4.83 -5.77
CA HIS A 15 -5.09 -5.37 -6.77
C HIS A 15 -6.40 -5.75 -6.08
N SER A 16 -7.36 -6.26 -6.86
CA SER A 16 -8.62 -6.80 -6.33
C SER A 16 -8.36 -7.96 -5.34
N GLY A 17 -8.55 -7.68 -4.05
CA GLY A 17 -8.46 -8.65 -2.96
C GLY A 17 -7.06 -8.98 -2.43
N TRP A 18 -5.99 -8.32 -2.89
CA TRP A 18 -4.64 -8.54 -2.37
C TRP A 18 -3.71 -7.36 -2.67
N ALA A 19 -2.58 -7.25 -1.96
CA ALA A 19 -1.53 -6.28 -2.27
C ALA A 19 -0.13 -6.88 -2.18
N ALA A 20 0.77 -6.44 -3.06
CA ALA A 20 2.20 -6.59 -2.82
C ALA A 20 2.62 -5.59 -1.74
N ALA A 21 3.34 -6.06 -0.73
CA ALA A 21 3.89 -5.25 0.34
C ALA A 21 5.41 -5.37 0.37
N VAL A 22 6.10 -4.25 0.49
CA VAL A 22 7.55 -4.19 0.66
C VAL A 22 7.87 -3.28 1.83
N CYS A 23 8.58 -3.80 2.83
CA CYS A 23 9.10 -2.99 3.93
C CYS A 23 10.55 -2.62 3.64
N LEU A 24 10.87 -1.35 3.89
CA LEU A 24 12.20 -0.79 3.79
C LEU A 24 12.65 -0.32 5.16
N GLY A 25 13.86 -0.68 5.56
CA GLY A 25 14.53 -0.11 6.72
C GLY A 25 15.56 0.93 6.29
N SER A 26 15.82 1.92 7.14
CA SER A 26 16.92 2.86 6.95
C SER A 26 17.98 2.71 8.06
N PRO A 27 18.90 1.73 7.96
CA PRO A 27 20.10 1.73 8.79
C PRO A 27 20.99 2.92 8.41
N GLY A 28 20.84 4.05 9.11
CA GLY A 28 21.56 5.28 8.79
C GLY A 28 21.02 5.92 7.49
N SER A 29 21.91 6.18 6.53
CA SER A 29 21.59 6.88 5.28
C SER A 29 21.22 5.99 4.09
N ALA A 30 21.29 4.66 4.23
CA ALA A 30 20.98 3.72 3.14
C ALA A 30 19.67 2.98 3.42
N SER A 31 18.75 2.99 2.45
CA SER A 31 17.54 2.16 2.52
C SER A 31 17.82 0.73 2.06
N CYS A 32 17.27 -0.26 2.76
CA CYS A 32 17.31 -1.67 2.36
C CYS A 32 15.94 -2.32 2.47
N VAL A 33 15.65 -3.29 1.60
CA VAL A 33 14.46 -4.13 1.72
C VAL A 33 14.67 -5.10 2.89
N ILE A 34 13.71 -5.11 3.81
CA ILE A 34 13.76 -5.95 5.02
C ILE A 34 12.65 -6.99 5.07
N GLU A 35 11.57 -6.77 4.32
CA GLU A 35 10.47 -7.70 4.19
C GLU A 35 9.80 -7.54 2.83
N ARG A 36 9.36 -8.66 2.26
CA ARG A 36 8.56 -8.68 1.03
C ARG A 36 7.46 -9.71 1.20
N SER A 37 6.22 -9.27 1.17
CA SER A 37 5.07 -10.12 1.39
C SER A 37 3.95 -9.86 0.40
N ARG A 38 3.01 -10.80 0.34
CA ARG A 38 1.72 -10.64 -0.35
C ARG A 38 0.65 -10.64 0.73
N LEU A 39 -0.10 -9.56 0.83
CA LEU A 39 -1.19 -9.41 1.78
C LEU A 39 -2.50 -9.77 1.11
N LEU A 40 -3.31 -10.60 1.77
CA LEU A 40 -4.69 -10.82 1.37
C LEU A 40 -5.55 -9.70 1.96
N LEU A 41 -6.45 -9.15 1.16
CA LEU A 41 -7.38 -8.09 1.55
C LEU A 41 -8.84 -8.53 1.44
N THR A 42 -9.05 -9.83 1.21
CA THR A 42 -10.33 -10.50 1.31
C THR A 42 -10.08 -12.00 1.46
N SER A 43 -11.03 -12.71 2.06
CA SER A 43 -10.99 -14.16 2.20
C SER A 43 -12.34 -14.77 1.80
N TRP A 44 -12.33 -16.07 1.50
CA TRP A 44 -13.59 -16.78 1.25
C TRP A 44 -14.46 -16.76 2.52
N PRO A 45 -15.77 -16.47 2.43
CA PRO A 45 -16.61 -16.46 1.23
C PRO A 45 -16.77 -15.10 0.52
N LEU A 46 -16.08 -14.05 0.95
CA LEU A 46 -16.26 -12.72 0.37
C LEU A 46 -15.55 -12.56 -0.99
N PRO A 47 -16.11 -11.72 -1.88
CA PRO A 47 -15.61 -11.59 -3.24
C PRO A 47 -14.40 -10.68 -3.36
N ARG A 48 -13.51 -11.01 -4.30
CA ARG A 48 -12.41 -10.13 -4.73
C ARG A 48 -12.87 -8.94 -5.54
N GLU A 49 -14.03 -9.06 -6.19
CA GLU A 49 -14.62 -8.06 -7.07
C GLU A 49 -16.01 -7.66 -6.54
N PRO A 50 -16.09 -7.00 -5.36
CA PRO A 50 -17.35 -6.75 -4.67
C PRO A 50 -18.33 -5.89 -5.48
N TYR A 51 -17.86 -5.01 -6.37
CA TYR A 51 -18.76 -4.22 -7.21
C TYR A 51 -19.35 -5.03 -8.36
N HIS A 52 -18.58 -5.96 -8.94
CA HIS A 52 -19.12 -6.89 -9.93
C HIS A 52 -20.15 -7.85 -9.30
N ASP A 53 -19.87 -8.35 -8.10
CA ASP A 53 -20.82 -9.21 -7.35
C ASP A 53 -22.07 -8.45 -6.94
N ALA A 54 -21.93 -7.23 -6.45
CA ALA A 54 -23.04 -6.34 -6.13
C ALA A 54 -23.91 -6.05 -7.38
N LYS A 55 -23.28 -5.81 -8.53
CA LYS A 55 -23.99 -5.60 -9.81
C LYS A 55 -24.82 -6.82 -10.20
N ARG A 56 -24.29 -8.03 -10.01
CA ARG A 56 -24.98 -9.30 -10.33
C ARG A 56 -26.11 -9.62 -9.36
N SER A 57 -25.95 -9.27 -8.09
CA SER A 57 -26.89 -9.64 -7.02
C SER A 57 -28.13 -8.72 -6.93
N GLY A 58 -28.08 -7.56 -7.60
CA GLY A 58 -29.19 -6.61 -7.62
C GLY A 58 -29.16 -5.59 -6.47
N PRO A 59 -30.00 -4.55 -6.54
CA PRO A 59 -29.92 -3.38 -5.65
C PRO A 59 -30.11 -3.72 -4.16
N ASP A 60 -30.96 -4.70 -3.84
CA ASP A 60 -31.29 -5.06 -2.45
C ASP A 60 -30.09 -5.67 -1.70
N GLN A 61 -29.13 -6.27 -2.41
CA GLN A 61 -27.95 -6.91 -1.83
C GLN A 61 -26.65 -6.13 -2.06
N ALA A 62 -26.66 -5.19 -3.00
CA ALA A 62 -25.46 -4.51 -3.48
C ALA A 62 -24.70 -3.77 -2.36
N GLU A 63 -25.43 -3.05 -1.50
CA GLU A 63 -24.84 -2.32 -0.37
C GLU A 63 -24.20 -3.28 0.65
N GLY A 64 -24.89 -4.36 1.01
CA GLY A 64 -24.40 -5.34 1.96
C GLY A 64 -23.11 -6.03 1.50
N ILE A 65 -23.04 -6.40 0.21
CA ILE A 65 -21.84 -7.03 -0.38
C ILE A 65 -20.65 -6.08 -0.32
N VAL A 66 -20.82 -4.83 -0.76
CA VAL A 66 -19.73 -3.85 -0.78
C VAL A 66 -19.29 -3.50 0.64
N SER A 67 -20.23 -3.32 1.58
CA SER A 67 -19.90 -3.04 2.97
C SER A 67 -19.13 -4.18 3.61
N ALA A 68 -19.60 -5.43 3.46
CA ALA A 68 -18.93 -6.59 4.03
C ALA A 68 -17.50 -6.76 3.50
N ALA A 69 -17.28 -6.55 2.20
CA ALA A 69 -15.95 -6.58 1.61
C ALA A 69 -15.04 -5.44 2.10
N ALA A 70 -15.58 -4.23 2.27
CA ALA A 70 -14.83 -3.10 2.81
C ALA A 70 -14.44 -3.31 4.28
N ASP A 71 -15.35 -3.84 5.09
CA ASP A 71 -15.09 -4.18 6.49
C ASP A 71 -14.02 -5.26 6.63
N GLU A 72 -14.13 -6.34 5.86
CA GLU A 72 -13.11 -7.39 5.85
C GLU A 72 -11.75 -6.86 5.39
N ALA A 73 -11.71 -6.07 4.31
CA ALA A 73 -10.46 -5.49 3.81
C ALA A 73 -9.77 -4.64 4.87
N ARG A 74 -10.53 -3.85 5.66
CA ARG A 74 -10.00 -3.05 6.77
C ARG A 74 -9.42 -3.92 7.88
N VAL A 75 -10.12 -4.99 8.27
CA VAL A 75 -9.65 -5.95 9.29
C VAL A 75 -8.37 -6.63 8.84
N LEU A 76 -8.37 -7.24 7.65
CA LEU A 76 -7.21 -7.98 7.14
C LEU A 76 -5.99 -7.07 6.93
N ALA A 77 -6.20 -5.84 6.44
CA ALA A 77 -5.13 -4.86 6.31
C ALA A 77 -4.53 -4.50 7.68
N ALA A 78 -5.36 -4.25 8.70
CA ALA A 78 -4.90 -3.90 10.05
C ALA A 78 -4.13 -5.06 10.72
N GLU A 79 -4.64 -6.29 10.60
CA GLU A 79 -3.97 -7.50 11.10
C GLU A 79 -2.61 -7.70 10.43
N ALA A 80 -2.55 -7.57 9.10
CA ALA A 80 -1.31 -7.70 8.35
C ALA A 80 -0.27 -6.65 8.74
N ILE A 81 -0.67 -5.38 8.84
CA ILE A 81 0.23 -4.28 9.22
C ILE A 81 0.72 -4.46 10.65
N THR A 82 -0.17 -4.82 11.58
CA THR A 82 0.18 -5.06 13.00
C THR A 82 1.16 -6.23 13.13
N GLY A 83 0.90 -7.34 12.43
CA GLY A 83 1.78 -8.51 12.43
C GLY A 83 3.16 -8.19 11.86
N LEU A 84 3.21 -7.44 10.76
CA LEU A 84 4.48 -6.96 10.18
C LEU A 84 5.22 -6.01 11.12
N ALA A 85 4.53 -5.05 11.73
CA ALA A 85 5.12 -4.12 12.69
C ALA A 85 5.73 -4.87 13.90
N ALA A 86 5.02 -5.85 14.45
CA ALA A 86 5.52 -6.68 15.55
C ALA A 86 6.77 -7.50 15.15
N SER A 87 6.73 -8.14 13.99
CA SER A 87 7.86 -8.90 13.43
C SER A 87 9.09 -8.00 13.19
N LEU A 88 8.87 -6.81 12.65
CA LEU A 88 9.93 -5.83 12.39
C LEU A 88 10.53 -5.27 13.68
N ARG A 89 9.70 -5.01 14.69
CA ARG A 89 10.16 -4.59 16.01
C ARG A 89 11.08 -5.62 16.67
N GLY A 90 10.75 -6.90 16.55
CA GLY A 90 11.62 -8.00 16.98
C GLY A 90 12.96 -8.07 16.24
N ARG A 91 13.08 -7.44 15.06
CA ARG A 91 14.30 -7.32 14.25
C ARG A 91 15.02 -5.96 14.41
N GLY A 92 14.59 -5.14 15.38
CA GLY A 92 15.18 -3.83 15.66
C GLY A 92 14.75 -2.73 14.70
N TYR A 93 13.57 -2.84 14.08
CA TYR A 93 12.98 -1.82 13.21
C TYR A 93 11.67 -1.26 13.77
N GLU A 94 11.40 0.01 13.54
CA GLU A 94 10.13 0.66 13.86
C GLU A 94 9.43 1.08 12.58
N LEU A 95 8.22 0.58 12.36
CA LEU A 95 7.43 0.98 11.21
C LEU A 95 6.79 2.34 11.51
N VAL A 96 7.18 3.39 10.77
CA VAL A 96 6.77 4.78 11.04
C VAL A 96 5.91 5.39 9.93
N ALA A 97 5.94 4.82 8.74
CA ALA A 97 5.25 5.35 7.57
C ALA A 97 4.77 4.25 6.62
N SER A 98 3.76 4.57 5.83
CA SER A 98 3.30 3.72 4.73
C SER A 98 3.10 4.51 3.44
N GLY A 99 3.35 3.86 2.32
CA GLY A 99 3.10 4.39 0.98
C GLY A 99 2.08 3.52 0.24
N VAL A 100 1.05 4.12 -0.36
CA VAL A 100 0.03 3.39 -1.13
C VAL A 100 0.03 3.89 -2.57
N VAL A 101 0.22 2.97 -3.52
CA VAL A 101 0.13 3.29 -4.95
C VAL A 101 -1.33 3.52 -5.33
N LEU A 102 -1.64 4.74 -5.78
CA LEU A 102 -2.97 5.16 -6.20
C LEU A 102 -3.18 4.96 -7.70
N GLY A 103 -4.39 4.56 -8.06
CA GLY A 103 -4.85 4.56 -9.46
C GLY A 103 -5.30 5.94 -9.92
N SER A 104 -5.92 5.99 -11.11
CA SER A 104 -6.46 7.20 -11.72
C SER A 104 -7.74 7.69 -11.02
N GLY A 105 -7.58 8.33 -9.86
CA GLY A 105 -8.64 9.07 -9.18
C GLY A 105 -9.48 8.28 -8.17
N LYS A 106 -10.20 9.02 -7.34
CA LYS A 106 -11.21 8.50 -6.41
C LYS A 106 -12.46 8.11 -7.20
N PRO A 107 -13.09 6.95 -6.95
CA PRO A 107 -14.30 6.53 -7.64
C PRO A 107 -15.45 7.50 -7.37
N GLY A 108 -16.50 7.39 -8.17
CA GLY A 108 -17.74 8.12 -7.94
C GLY A 108 -18.24 7.90 -6.51
N THR A 109 -18.71 8.97 -5.87
CA THR A 109 -19.02 9.00 -4.42
C THR A 109 -20.24 8.18 -4.00
N SER A 110 -20.95 7.52 -4.92
CA SER A 110 -22.13 6.70 -4.62
C SER A 110 -22.00 5.31 -5.21
N LEU A 111 -22.64 4.33 -4.57
CA LEU A 111 -22.70 2.95 -5.06
C LEU A 111 -23.23 2.89 -6.51
N SER A 112 -24.28 3.66 -6.81
CA SER A 112 -24.85 3.75 -8.16
C SER A 112 -23.83 4.21 -9.22
N LYS A 113 -22.94 5.15 -8.87
CA LYS A 113 -21.85 5.58 -9.76
C LYS A 113 -20.79 4.49 -9.90
N GLY A 114 -20.42 3.82 -8.82
CA GLY A 114 -19.50 2.68 -8.84
C GLY A 114 -20.01 1.52 -9.71
N LEU A 115 -21.33 1.29 -9.76
CA LEU A 115 -21.98 0.22 -10.54
C LEU A 115 -22.36 0.63 -11.97
N SER A 116 -21.98 1.83 -12.43
CA SER A 116 -22.46 2.41 -13.68
C SER A 116 -21.86 1.75 -14.93
N THR A 117 -20.57 1.42 -14.90
CA THR A 117 -19.82 0.84 -16.01
C THR A 117 -18.77 -0.14 -15.49
N HIS A 118 -18.25 -1.04 -16.34
CA HIS A 118 -17.13 -1.91 -15.95
C HIS A 118 -15.90 -1.13 -15.49
N ALA A 119 -15.57 -0.02 -16.16
CA ALA A 119 -14.49 0.86 -15.73
C ALA A 119 -14.75 1.48 -14.35
N ALA A 120 -15.99 1.90 -14.06
CA ALA A 120 -16.36 2.42 -12.75
C ALA A 120 -16.28 1.36 -11.66
N MET A 121 -16.69 0.11 -11.95
CA MET A 121 -16.58 -1.01 -10.99
C MET A 121 -15.13 -1.30 -10.66
N HIS A 122 -14.25 -1.43 -11.66
CA HIS A 122 -12.81 -1.62 -11.43
C HIS A 122 -12.18 -0.47 -10.64
N GLY A 123 -12.58 0.78 -10.94
CA GLY A 123 -12.11 1.95 -10.19
C GLY A 123 -12.56 1.91 -8.73
N ALA A 124 -13.81 1.53 -8.48
CA ALA A 124 -14.37 1.46 -7.13
C ALA A 124 -13.80 0.31 -6.30
N GLU A 125 -13.59 -0.86 -6.89
CA GLU A 125 -12.91 -2.01 -6.26
C GLU A 125 -11.47 -1.67 -5.93
N GLY A 126 -10.75 -1.08 -6.90
CA GLY A 126 -9.39 -0.64 -6.70
C GLY A 126 -9.28 0.38 -5.56
N TRP A 127 -10.24 1.30 -5.43
CA TRP A 127 -10.24 2.26 -4.34
C TRP A 127 -10.56 1.62 -2.99
N LEU A 128 -11.55 0.72 -2.92
CA LEU A 128 -11.94 0.04 -1.69
C LEU A 128 -10.74 -0.61 -0.99
N PHE A 129 -9.92 -1.36 -1.73
CA PHE A 129 -8.74 -2.02 -1.15
C PHE A 129 -7.61 -1.04 -0.80
N ARG A 130 -7.46 0.06 -1.54
CA ARG A 130 -6.46 1.11 -1.23
C ARG A 130 -6.87 1.90 0.02
N GLU A 131 -8.14 2.26 0.11
CA GLU A 131 -8.71 2.95 1.26
C GLU A 131 -8.56 2.11 2.53
N ALA A 132 -8.83 0.81 2.46
CA ALA A 132 -8.59 -0.10 3.57
C ALA A 132 -7.13 -0.11 4.04
N LEU A 133 -6.15 -0.10 3.13
CA LEU A 133 -4.73 -0.02 3.47
C LEU A 133 -4.34 1.34 4.09
N ILE A 134 -4.90 2.44 3.58
CA ILE A 134 -4.67 3.79 4.12
C ILE A 134 -5.25 3.90 5.54
N ASP A 135 -6.50 3.49 5.73
CA ASP A 135 -7.18 3.52 7.03
C ASP A 135 -6.46 2.64 8.05
N ALA A 136 -6.11 1.41 7.65
CA ALA A 136 -5.36 0.50 8.51
C ALA A 136 -3.99 1.06 8.89
N SER A 137 -3.30 1.74 7.97
CA SER A 137 -2.03 2.42 8.27
C SER A 137 -2.20 3.50 9.33
N HIS A 138 -3.19 4.37 9.20
CA HIS A 138 -3.49 5.41 10.19
C HIS A 138 -3.85 4.81 11.55
N ASN A 139 -4.69 3.76 11.58
CA ASN A 139 -5.09 3.08 12.81
C ASN A 139 -3.90 2.40 13.50
N CYS A 140 -2.86 2.02 12.75
CA CYS A 140 -1.61 1.51 13.29
C CYS A 140 -0.60 2.62 13.68
N GLY A 141 -0.99 3.90 13.60
CA GLY A 141 -0.14 5.04 13.94
C GLY A 141 0.90 5.39 12.88
N LEU A 142 0.76 4.89 11.65
CA LEU A 142 1.68 5.19 10.56
C LEU A 142 1.26 6.47 9.83
N THR A 143 2.23 7.28 9.42
CA THR A 143 1.99 8.33 8.41
C THR A 143 1.73 7.66 7.06
N ALA A 144 0.52 7.78 6.51
CA ALA A 144 0.19 7.19 5.21
C ALA A 144 0.30 8.21 4.05
N VAL A 145 1.01 7.84 2.99
CA VAL A 145 1.21 8.67 1.80
C VAL A 145 0.65 7.97 0.56
N GLY A 146 -0.40 8.53 -0.03
CA GLY A 146 -0.90 8.11 -1.34
C GLY A 146 -0.04 8.68 -2.47
N VAL A 147 0.41 7.84 -3.41
CA VAL A 147 1.22 8.26 -4.56
C VAL A 147 0.57 7.77 -5.85
N PRO A 148 0.13 8.64 -6.78
CA PRO A 148 -0.34 8.23 -8.10
C PRO A 148 0.71 7.40 -8.81
N GLU A 149 0.32 6.26 -9.40
CA GLU A 149 1.25 5.34 -10.07
C GLU A 149 2.08 6.07 -11.15
N SER A 150 1.44 6.95 -11.93
CA SER A 150 2.11 7.76 -12.95
C SER A 150 3.12 8.76 -12.40
N ALA A 151 3.00 9.14 -11.13
CA ALA A 151 3.88 10.10 -10.47
C ALA A 151 4.99 9.42 -9.64
N LEU A 152 5.00 8.09 -9.52
CA LEU A 152 5.97 7.36 -8.71
C LEU A 152 7.44 7.72 -9.02
N PRO A 153 7.90 7.74 -10.30
CA PRO A 153 9.30 8.08 -10.61
C PRO A 153 9.66 9.51 -10.19
N ALA A 154 8.84 10.49 -10.58
CA ALA A 154 9.04 11.90 -10.26
C ALA A 154 9.04 12.16 -8.75
N ARG A 155 8.14 11.52 -8.00
CA ARG A 155 8.05 11.66 -6.55
C ARG A 155 9.25 11.07 -5.84
N LEU A 156 9.76 9.94 -6.31
CA LEU A 156 10.97 9.34 -5.75
C LEU A 156 12.22 10.15 -6.08
N ALA A 157 12.32 10.65 -7.31
CA ALA A 157 13.41 11.51 -7.75
C ALA A 157 13.53 12.76 -6.86
N ALA A 158 12.39 13.43 -6.62
CA ALA A 158 12.30 14.56 -5.70
C ALA A 158 12.68 14.19 -4.27
N ALA A 159 12.20 13.05 -3.75
CA ALA A 159 12.52 12.59 -2.40
C ALA A 159 14.01 12.27 -2.20
N LEU A 160 14.68 11.71 -3.22
CA LEU A 160 16.09 11.34 -3.17
C LEU A 160 17.06 12.45 -3.61
N GLY A 161 16.55 13.56 -4.16
CA GLY A 161 17.38 14.57 -4.82
C GLY A 161 18.16 14.02 -6.02
N LYS A 162 17.57 13.07 -6.77
CA LYS A 162 18.20 12.38 -7.91
C LYS A 162 17.43 12.65 -9.21
N PRO A 163 18.07 12.52 -10.39
CA PRO A 163 17.36 12.54 -11.68
C PRO A 163 16.34 11.39 -11.79
N GLU A 164 15.20 11.64 -12.46
CA GLU A 164 14.17 10.61 -12.68
C GLU A 164 14.67 9.38 -13.45
N GLY A 165 15.65 9.54 -14.34
CA GLY A 165 16.24 8.43 -15.07
C GLY A 165 16.93 7.38 -14.18
N ASP A 166 17.39 7.80 -13.00
CA ASP A 166 18.22 6.96 -12.12
C ASP A 166 17.40 6.17 -11.10
N VAL A 167 16.16 6.58 -10.82
CA VAL A 167 15.37 5.98 -9.72
C VAL A 167 14.90 4.57 -10.06
N SER A 168 14.65 4.26 -11.33
CA SER A 168 14.24 2.91 -11.76
C SER A 168 15.35 1.88 -11.54
N ALA A 169 16.58 2.23 -11.92
CA ALA A 169 17.76 1.39 -11.71
C ALA A 169 18.05 1.20 -10.22
N PHE A 170 17.90 2.26 -9.42
CA PHE A 170 18.03 2.20 -7.97
C PHE A 170 17.04 1.20 -7.33
N VAL A 171 15.75 1.29 -7.67
CA VAL A 171 14.71 0.37 -7.14
C VAL A 171 14.92 -1.05 -7.65
N GLN A 172 15.44 -1.23 -8.86
CA GLN A 172 15.82 -2.55 -9.38
C GLN A 172 16.95 -3.18 -8.56
N GLU A 173 17.99 -2.42 -8.21
CA GLU A 173 19.13 -2.94 -7.45
C GLU A 173 18.74 -3.31 -6.01
N LEU A 174 17.91 -2.51 -5.34
CA LEU A 174 17.39 -2.82 -4.01
C LEU A 174 16.72 -4.20 -3.93
N GLY A 175 16.06 -4.62 -5.00
CA GLY A 175 15.39 -5.91 -5.08
C GLY A 175 16.26 -7.11 -5.39
N ARG A 176 17.43 -6.88 -5.98
CA ARG A 176 18.27 -7.96 -6.53
C ARG A 176 18.66 -8.98 -5.46
N VAL A 177 18.85 -8.52 -4.23
CA VAL A 177 19.24 -9.35 -3.08
C VAL A 177 18.09 -10.25 -2.58
N HIS A 178 16.83 -9.95 -2.92
CA HIS A 178 15.64 -10.64 -2.40
C HIS A 178 15.01 -11.67 -3.34
N GLY A 179 15.63 -11.88 -4.51
CA GLY A 179 15.20 -12.85 -5.50
C GLY A 179 13.79 -12.58 -6.07
N PRO A 180 13.29 -13.45 -6.96
CA PRO A 180 11.94 -13.32 -7.50
C PRO A 180 10.84 -13.64 -6.46
N PRO A 181 9.61 -13.11 -6.66
CA PRO A 181 9.23 -12.08 -7.63
C PRO A 181 9.72 -10.68 -7.25
N TRP A 182 10.33 -9.98 -8.23
CA TRP A 182 10.66 -8.55 -8.19
C TRP A 182 10.07 -7.83 -9.41
N GLY A 183 8.76 -7.97 -9.57
CA GLY A 183 8.00 -7.47 -10.70
C GLY A 183 7.55 -6.02 -10.54
N ARG A 184 6.59 -5.62 -11.39
CA ARG A 184 6.00 -4.27 -11.38
C ARG A 184 5.49 -3.89 -9.98
N ASP A 185 4.74 -4.77 -9.34
CA ASP A 185 4.11 -4.49 -8.04
C ASP A 185 5.12 -4.30 -6.91
N GLN A 186 6.16 -5.13 -6.84
CA GLN A 186 7.21 -4.97 -5.84
C GLN A 186 7.98 -3.67 -6.03
N LYS A 187 8.28 -3.30 -7.28
CA LYS A 187 8.95 -2.03 -7.59
C LYS A 187 8.07 -0.84 -7.23
N ALA A 188 6.78 -0.86 -7.60
CA ALA A 188 5.84 0.21 -7.28
C ALA A 188 5.66 0.36 -5.75
N ALA A 189 5.49 -0.75 -5.03
CA ALA A 189 5.45 -0.78 -3.57
C ALA A 189 6.75 -0.23 -2.96
N THR A 190 7.92 -0.64 -3.45
CA THR A 190 9.22 -0.13 -2.98
C THR A 190 9.32 1.38 -3.17
N THR A 191 8.94 1.88 -4.34
CA THR A 191 8.95 3.32 -4.64
C THR A 191 8.03 4.09 -3.70
N ALA A 192 6.81 3.59 -3.46
CA ALA A 192 5.87 4.21 -2.54
C ALA A 192 6.40 4.22 -1.09
N ALA A 193 7.04 3.14 -0.65
CA ALA A 193 7.69 3.05 0.67
C ALA A 193 8.82 4.08 0.82
N LEU A 194 9.69 4.24 -0.19
CA LEU A 194 10.79 5.23 -0.17
C LEU A 194 10.27 6.66 -0.07
N VAL A 195 9.22 6.98 -0.83
CA VAL A 195 8.57 8.31 -0.80
C VAL A 195 7.96 8.57 0.57
N ALA A 196 7.24 7.59 1.15
CA ALA A 196 6.65 7.71 2.48
C ALA A 196 7.72 7.89 3.57
N LEU A 197 8.80 7.08 3.51
CA LEU A 197 9.90 7.14 4.46
C LEU A 197 10.59 8.50 4.46
N HIS A 198 10.88 9.07 3.29
CA HIS A 198 11.48 10.41 3.19
C HIS A 198 10.53 11.51 3.67
N SER A 199 9.23 11.40 3.36
CA SER A 199 8.22 12.37 3.81
C SER A 199 8.12 12.41 5.34
N ALA A 200 8.27 11.27 6.01
CA ALA A 200 8.26 11.19 7.47
C ALA A 200 9.47 11.91 8.11
N PHE A 201 10.65 11.90 7.47
CA PHE A 201 11.82 12.62 7.99
C PHE A 201 11.82 14.12 7.66
N SER A 202 11.30 14.50 6.49
CA SER A 202 11.17 15.92 6.11
C SER A 202 10.11 16.67 6.92
N GLY A 203 9.24 15.97 7.64
CA GLY A 203 8.15 16.53 8.44
C GLY A 203 8.50 16.85 9.91
N THR A 204 9.78 16.81 10.30
CA THR A 204 10.20 17.22 11.66
C THR A 204 10.34 18.75 11.70
N PRO A 205 9.46 19.53 12.34
CA PRO A 205 9.80 20.92 12.65
C PRO A 205 10.94 20.93 13.67
N ALA A 206 11.92 21.80 13.44
CA ALA A 206 12.91 22.16 14.46
C ALA A 206 12.23 22.77 15.70
#